data_AF-A0A084DEP1-F1
#
_entry.id   AF-A0A084DEP1-F1
#
_cell.length_a   1.000
_cell.length_b   1.000
_cell.length_c   1.000
_cell.angle_alpha   90.00
_cell.angle_beta   90.00
_cell.angle_gamma   90.00
#
_symmetry.space_group_name_H-M   'P 1'
#
loop_
_entity.id
_entity.type
_entity.pdbx_description
1 polymer ?
#
loop_
_entity_poly.entity_id
_entity_poly.type
_entity_poly.pdbx_seq_one_letter_code
_entity_poly.pdbx_strand_id
1 'polypeptide(L)'
;MDTASRSRWRALHRGAGALFGVVLFVVLFSGTWSLATDSMQGWWRPPPVAVARPALPLDALVARAAALGVSLRDVRIVLPRPDDPAIRFCDARQTCTLALDPATGAPLADGGRAAVLVTLHKTLFAGFPGRIFVSLWGIVLLVLIVAGVIVHRRRWPDAARIRRGSGLRVALFDLHAWIGLWGTPWLVLFALTGALSGLGALGTVALAGVAYPGQPQRAFAELLGGPPPAAAGGAWRGQPDLDALLRRDAARMPDFRREAVTLHRWGDANARVEIAGTTAGLPSTAVFERHLYRAADGQWLADATSRGRGFWLRTFIAVQPLHFAQYGWAGAGGGVLRVLHFLMGLAACVLCATGLHLWIERRRAQRDRAAGVLAAVAVGACGGLVLAGGVLLLAGRALPDGARADHAVAMLFWAVWGGTLVLSAGLADRAALVRTLMRASGLAYALAGAVHCAIALLGAREPVYWPIDAALVAFGAVLLRAASRPRRDAMRPARMPAGAEPF
;
A
#
# COMPACT_ATOMS: atom_id res chain seq x y z
N MET A 1 -1.20 -28.51 26.08
CA MET A 1 -0.95 -27.15 26.62
C MET A 1 -1.58 -27.02 27.99
N ASP A 2 -0.72 -27.06 29.00
CA ASP A 2 -1.04 -26.79 30.39
C ASP A 2 -1.45 -25.31 30.61
N THR A 3 -2.21 -25.06 31.67
CA THR A 3 -2.76 -23.76 32.11
C THR A 3 -1.68 -22.66 32.20
N ALA A 4 -0.50 -22.99 32.73
CA ALA A 4 0.64 -22.07 32.83
C ALA A 4 1.11 -21.57 31.45
N SER A 5 1.21 -22.46 30.47
CA SER A 5 1.59 -22.08 29.09
C SER A 5 0.59 -21.12 28.45
N ARG A 6 -0.72 -21.33 28.66
CA ARG A 6 -1.77 -20.42 28.15
C ARG A 6 -1.78 -19.07 28.86
N SER A 7 -1.41 -19.03 30.13
CA SER A 7 -1.26 -17.78 30.87
C SER A 7 -0.15 -16.91 30.25
N ARG A 8 0.99 -17.51 29.91
CA ARG A 8 2.11 -16.82 29.25
C ARG A 8 1.74 -16.28 27.87
N TRP A 9 1.08 -17.06 27.02
CA TRP A 9 0.62 -16.58 25.70
C TRP A 9 -0.39 -15.44 25.81
N ARG A 10 -1.30 -15.49 26.80
CA ARG A 10 -2.20 -14.37 27.11
C ARG A 10 -1.46 -13.13 27.59
N ALA A 11 -0.45 -13.29 28.44
CA ALA A 11 0.39 -12.18 28.88
C ALA A 11 1.16 -11.56 27.71
N LEU A 12 1.73 -12.40 26.84
CA LEU A 12 2.44 -11.96 25.64
C LEU A 12 1.51 -11.17 24.69
N HIS A 13 0.37 -11.74 24.31
CA HIS A 13 -0.57 -11.09 23.39
C HIS A 13 -1.06 -9.75 23.95
N ARG A 14 -1.43 -9.69 25.23
CA ARG A 14 -1.88 -8.45 25.89
C ARG A 14 -0.77 -7.43 26.06
N GLY A 15 0.42 -7.87 26.47
CA GLY A 15 1.57 -7.01 26.74
C GLY A 15 2.11 -6.41 25.44
N ALA A 16 2.41 -7.26 24.45
CA ALA A 16 2.86 -6.83 23.14
C ALA A 16 1.80 -5.96 22.44
N GLY A 17 0.51 -6.33 22.53
CA GLY A 17 -0.57 -5.54 21.92
C GLY A 17 -0.67 -4.13 22.48
N ALA A 18 -0.46 -3.94 23.79
CA ALA A 18 -0.46 -2.62 24.41
C ALA A 18 0.81 -1.81 24.10
N LEU A 19 1.97 -2.45 24.14
CA LEU A 19 3.27 -1.82 23.91
C LEU A 19 3.41 -1.36 22.45
N PHE A 20 2.93 -2.18 21.51
CA PHE A 20 3.21 -2.03 20.09
C PHE A 20 1.99 -1.61 19.26
N GLY A 21 0.78 -1.66 19.83
CA GLY A 21 -0.46 -1.42 19.09
C GLY A 21 -0.51 -0.06 18.40
N VAL A 22 -0.01 1.01 19.03
CA VAL A 22 -0.04 2.34 18.38
C VAL A 22 0.82 2.34 17.11
N VAL A 23 2.04 1.82 17.17
CA VAL A 23 2.93 1.80 16.00
C VAL A 23 2.40 0.84 14.93
N LEU A 24 1.88 -0.32 15.34
CA LEU A 24 1.20 -1.24 14.42
C LEU A 24 0.03 -0.57 13.71
N PHE A 25 -0.79 0.22 14.41
CA PHE A 25 -1.87 0.98 13.79
C PHE A 25 -1.31 1.95 12.74
N VAL A 26 -0.26 2.71 13.06
CA VAL A 26 0.38 3.66 12.12
C VAL A 26 0.89 2.93 10.88
N VAL A 27 1.60 1.81 11.04
CA VAL A 27 2.13 1.00 9.93
C VAL A 27 1.00 0.39 9.10
N LEU A 28 -0.03 -0.18 9.73
CA LEU A 28 -1.18 -0.77 9.03
C LEU A 28 -2.01 0.28 8.28
N PHE A 29 -2.25 1.44 8.89
CA PHE A 29 -3.03 2.51 8.28
C PHE A 29 -2.28 3.12 7.09
N SER A 30 -1.02 3.49 7.28
CA SER A 30 -0.18 4.01 6.18
C SER A 30 0.01 2.97 5.07
N GLY A 31 0.12 1.68 5.42
CA GLY A 31 0.18 0.58 4.45
C GLY A 31 -1.11 0.41 3.66
N THR A 32 -2.26 0.43 4.34
CA THR A 32 -3.60 0.34 3.71
C THR A 32 -3.80 1.45 2.67
N TRP A 33 -3.40 2.69 3.01
CA TRP A 33 -3.46 3.80 2.06
C TRP A 33 -2.35 3.77 1.00
N SER A 34 -1.20 3.16 1.28
CA SER A 34 -0.18 2.89 0.24
C SER A 34 -0.73 1.94 -0.83
N LEU A 35 -1.53 0.94 -0.47
CA LEU A 35 -2.20 0.05 -1.43
C LEU A 35 -3.22 0.80 -2.28
N ALA A 36 -3.99 1.69 -1.65
CA ALA A 36 -4.96 2.52 -2.35
C ALA A 36 -4.28 3.49 -3.32
N THR A 37 -3.14 4.05 -2.94
CA THR A 37 -2.39 5.01 -3.77
C THR A 37 -2.06 4.46 -5.14
N ASP A 38 -1.58 3.21 -5.22
CA ASP A 38 -1.28 2.57 -6.50
C ASP A 38 -2.53 2.41 -7.38
N SER A 39 -3.69 2.17 -6.77
CA SER A 39 -4.98 2.05 -7.47
C SER A 39 -5.69 3.39 -7.71
N MET A 40 -5.21 4.47 -7.08
CA MET A 40 -5.79 5.81 -7.10
C MET A 40 -4.92 6.79 -7.92
N GLN A 41 -3.84 6.36 -8.57
CA GLN A 41 -2.94 7.29 -9.28
C GLN A 41 -3.69 8.21 -10.25
N GLY A 42 -4.61 7.66 -11.03
CA GLY A 42 -5.47 8.41 -11.94
C GLY A 42 -6.48 9.31 -11.23
N TRP A 43 -6.96 8.93 -10.03
CA TRP A 43 -7.79 9.81 -9.19
C TRP A 43 -7.03 11.12 -8.92
N TRP A 44 -5.72 11.07 -8.68
CA TRP A 44 -4.87 12.25 -8.44
C TRP A 44 -4.60 13.15 -9.66
N ARG A 45 -4.96 12.71 -10.86
CA ARG A 45 -4.70 13.43 -12.10
C ARG A 45 -5.89 14.32 -12.49
N PRO A 46 -5.68 15.29 -13.41
CA PRO A 46 -6.78 16.01 -14.02
C PRO A 46 -7.79 15.02 -14.65
N PRO A 47 -9.09 15.11 -14.33
CA PRO A 47 -10.11 14.16 -14.81
C PRO A 47 -10.16 13.92 -16.32
N PRO A 48 -9.91 14.92 -17.21
CA PRO A 48 -9.91 14.70 -18.66
C PRO A 48 -8.88 13.66 -19.15
N VAL A 49 -7.81 13.41 -18.38
CA VAL A 49 -6.80 12.40 -18.74
C VAL A 49 -7.36 10.98 -18.61
N ALA A 50 -8.34 10.77 -17.73
CA ALA A 50 -8.95 9.46 -17.49
C ALA A 50 -10.02 9.08 -18.53
N VAL A 51 -10.47 10.04 -19.34
CA VAL A 51 -11.41 9.80 -20.43
C VAL A 51 -10.67 9.09 -21.56
N ALA A 52 -11.17 7.90 -21.94
CA ALA A 52 -10.56 7.07 -22.95
C ALA A 52 -10.46 7.81 -24.29
N ARG A 53 -9.22 7.99 -24.76
CA ARG A 53 -8.90 8.60 -26.06
C ARG A 53 -7.82 7.74 -26.74
N PRO A 54 -7.76 7.71 -28.07
CA PRO A 54 -6.66 7.04 -28.77
C PRO A 54 -5.31 7.60 -28.31
N ALA A 55 -4.41 6.72 -27.88
CA ALA A 55 -3.06 7.11 -27.53
C ALA A 55 -2.24 7.39 -28.79
N LEU A 56 -1.29 8.33 -28.69
CA LEU A 56 -0.25 8.52 -29.68
C LEU A 56 0.65 7.26 -29.73
N PRO A 57 1.28 6.98 -30.89
CA PRO A 57 2.32 5.94 -30.99
C PRO A 57 3.40 6.14 -29.93
N LEU A 58 3.94 5.05 -29.38
CA LEU A 58 4.96 5.12 -28.34
C LEU A 58 6.20 5.87 -28.83
N ASP A 59 6.57 5.70 -30.10
CA ASP A 59 7.70 6.41 -30.70
C ASP A 59 7.52 7.95 -30.66
N ALA A 60 6.29 8.44 -30.85
CA ALA A 60 5.99 9.86 -30.77
C ALA A 60 6.11 10.40 -29.34
N LEU A 61 5.66 9.61 -28.35
CA LEU A 61 5.77 9.96 -26.93
C LEU A 61 7.21 9.93 -26.44
N VAL A 62 8.02 8.99 -26.93
CA VAL A 62 9.47 8.89 -26.67
C VAL A 62 10.20 10.10 -27.25
N ALA A 63 9.91 10.49 -28.50
CA ALA A 63 10.45 11.68 -29.12
C ALA A 63 10.05 12.95 -28.35
N ARG A 64 8.79 13.02 -27.90
CA ARG A 64 8.30 14.13 -27.07
C ARG A 64 9.04 14.22 -25.73
N ALA A 65 9.28 13.09 -25.06
CA ALA A 65 10.03 13.05 -23.82
C ALA A 65 11.49 13.52 -24.00
N ALA A 66 12.15 13.10 -25.09
CA ALA A 66 13.48 13.58 -25.43
C ALA A 66 13.51 15.10 -25.66
N ALA A 67 12.52 15.64 -26.38
CA ALA A 67 12.39 17.08 -26.59
C ALA A 67 12.16 17.87 -25.29
N LEU A 68 11.62 17.23 -24.25
CA LEU A 68 11.45 17.78 -22.90
C LEU A 68 12.65 17.52 -21.98
N GLY A 69 13.77 17.01 -22.52
CA GLY A 69 15.03 16.84 -21.79
C GLY A 69 15.22 15.49 -21.10
N VAL A 70 14.34 14.50 -21.33
CA VAL A 70 14.54 13.14 -20.80
C VAL A 70 15.65 12.45 -21.57
N SER A 71 16.71 12.02 -20.87
CA SER A 71 17.73 11.15 -21.45
C SER A 71 17.12 9.78 -21.76
N LEU A 72 17.09 9.42 -23.05
CA LEU A 72 16.58 8.13 -23.50
C LEU A 72 17.59 7.00 -23.39
N ARG A 73 18.86 7.29 -23.04
CA ARG A 73 19.94 6.30 -23.09
C ARG A 73 19.60 5.07 -22.25
N ASP A 74 19.19 5.26 -21.00
CA ASP A 74 18.70 4.20 -20.13
C ASP A 74 17.46 4.70 -19.40
N VAL A 75 16.29 4.47 -19.99
CA VAL A 75 15.01 4.99 -19.50
C VAL A 75 13.99 3.87 -19.37
N ARG A 76 13.25 3.87 -18.26
CA ARG A 76 12.09 3.03 -18.06
C ARG A 76 10.82 3.82 -18.34
N ILE A 77 10.02 3.32 -19.27
CA ILE A 77 8.74 3.89 -19.67
C ILE A 77 7.64 3.03 -19.04
N VAL A 78 6.90 3.57 -18.07
CA VAL A 78 5.73 2.90 -17.49
C VAL A 78 4.53 3.21 -18.38
N LEU A 79 3.89 2.17 -18.88
CA LEU A 79 2.78 2.26 -19.82
C LEU A 79 1.47 2.64 -19.10
N PRO A 80 0.52 3.29 -19.80
CA PRO A 80 -0.80 3.61 -19.26
C PRO A 80 -1.55 2.37 -18.76
N ARG A 81 -2.23 2.51 -17.63
CA ARG A 81 -3.11 1.50 -17.03
C ARG A 81 -4.43 2.14 -16.61
N PRO A 82 -5.52 1.37 -16.41
CA PRO A 82 -6.80 1.94 -15.98
C PRO A 82 -6.73 2.75 -14.67
N ASP A 83 -5.83 2.37 -13.77
CA ASP A 83 -5.59 3.04 -12.49
C ASP A 83 -4.55 4.17 -12.55
N ASP A 84 -3.75 4.26 -13.60
CA ASP A 84 -2.82 5.37 -13.89
C ASP A 84 -2.79 5.61 -15.41
N PRO A 85 -3.64 6.51 -15.94
CA PRO A 85 -3.79 6.69 -17.39
C PRO A 85 -2.60 7.40 -18.04
N ALA A 86 -1.64 7.90 -17.25
CA ALA A 86 -0.46 8.57 -17.81
C ALA A 86 0.60 7.57 -18.26
N ILE A 87 1.39 7.98 -19.26
CA ILE A 87 2.67 7.36 -19.55
C ILE A 87 3.76 8.08 -18.74
N ARG A 88 4.64 7.33 -18.07
CA ARG A 88 5.70 7.91 -17.21
C ARG A 88 7.08 7.49 -17.65
N PHE A 89 8.02 8.42 -17.63
CA PHE A 89 9.42 8.20 -17.95
C PHE A 89 10.23 8.30 -16.65
N CYS A 90 10.98 7.24 -16.37
CA CYS A 90 11.71 7.07 -15.13
C CYS A 90 13.17 6.71 -15.41
N ASP A 91 14.06 7.22 -14.56
CA ASP A 91 15.49 6.95 -14.66
C ASP A 91 15.84 5.52 -14.22
N ALA A 92 17.13 5.19 -14.27
CA ALA A 92 17.65 3.90 -13.81
C ALA A 92 17.42 3.62 -12.31
N ARG A 93 17.17 4.66 -11.49
CA ARG A 93 16.80 4.54 -10.07
C ARG A 93 15.29 4.41 -9.87
N GLN A 94 14.52 4.27 -10.95
CA GLN A 94 13.06 4.23 -10.98
C GLN A 94 12.40 5.51 -10.45
N THR A 95 13.12 6.62 -10.48
CA THR A 95 12.55 7.94 -10.17
C THR A 95 11.94 8.49 -11.46
N CYS A 96 10.63 8.71 -11.45
CA CYS A 96 9.94 9.22 -12.62
C CYS A 96 10.05 10.74 -12.66
N THR A 97 10.62 11.26 -13.76
CA THR A 97 10.88 12.70 -13.93
C THR A 97 9.88 13.38 -14.84
N LEU A 98 9.14 12.60 -15.64
CA LEU A 98 8.14 13.11 -16.57
C LEU A 98 6.94 12.16 -16.64
N ALA A 99 5.74 12.75 -16.59
CA ALA A 99 4.49 12.08 -16.93
C ALA A 99 3.86 12.82 -18.12
N LEU A 100 3.33 12.08 -19.10
CA LEU A 100 2.61 12.65 -20.24
C LEU A 100 1.19 12.10 -20.32
N ASP A 101 0.28 12.92 -20.86
CA ASP A 101 -1.01 12.47 -21.37
C ASP A 101 -0.75 11.62 -22.62
N PRO A 102 -1.15 10.32 -22.65
CA PRO A 102 -0.86 9.45 -23.77
C PRO A 102 -1.56 9.89 -25.07
N ALA A 103 -2.68 10.63 -25.01
CA ALA A 103 -3.42 11.06 -26.19
C ALA A 103 -2.88 12.34 -26.81
N THR A 104 -2.26 13.23 -26.00
CA THR A 104 -1.83 14.56 -26.47
C THR A 104 -0.32 14.77 -26.41
N GLY A 105 0.42 13.96 -25.65
CA GLY A 105 1.83 14.18 -25.36
C GLY A 105 2.10 15.42 -24.49
N ALA A 106 1.05 15.99 -23.87
CA ALA A 106 1.16 17.11 -22.96
C ALA A 106 1.74 16.66 -21.61
N PRO A 107 2.64 17.44 -20.99
CA PRO A 107 3.17 17.13 -19.67
C PRO A 107 2.07 17.18 -18.60
N LEU A 108 2.10 16.21 -17.69
CA LEU A 108 1.22 16.13 -16.54
C LEU A 108 2.02 16.39 -15.26
N ALA A 109 1.37 17.00 -14.28
CA ALA A 109 1.92 17.06 -12.94
C ALA A 109 2.13 15.66 -12.38
N ASP A 110 3.14 15.51 -11.52
CA ASP A 110 3.41 14.23 -10.88
C ASP A 110 2.32 13.91 -9.84
N GLY A 111 1.95 12.63 -9.74
CA GLY A 111 0.91 12.15 -8.81
C GLY A 111 1.39 12.06 -7.35
N GLY A 112 2.48 12.74 -7.00
CA GLY A 112 3.25 12.56 -5.77
C GLY A 112 2.56 12.98 -4.48
N ARG A 113 1.33 13.49 -4.51
CA ARG A 113 0.58 13.95 -3.32
C ARG A 113 0.36 12.86 -2.28
N ALA A 114 0.20 11.61 -2.72
CA ALA A 114 0.07 10.46 -1.83
C ALA A 114 1.41 9.92 -1.29
N ALA A 115 2.55 10.47 -1.75
CA ALA A 115 3.87 9.99 -1.37
C ALA A 115 4.13 10.05 0.14
N VAL A 116 3.45 10.94 0.87
CA VAL A 116 3.64 11.06 2.33
C VAL A 116 3.27 9.77 3.05
N LEU A 117 2.07 9.22 2.80
CA LEU A 117 1.61 7.96 3.41
C LEU A 117 2.43 6.76 2.90
N VAL A 118 2.75 6.75 1.60
CA VAL A 118 3.57 5.70 0.99
C VAL A 118 4.98 5.67 1.61
N THR A 119 5.62 6.83 1.78
CA THR A 119 6.97 6.94 2.34
C THR A 119 6.97 6.65 3.83
N LEU A 120 5.93 7.12 4.55
CA LEU A 120 5.72 6.78 5.96
C LEU A 120 5.69 5.26 6.14
N HIS A 121 4.92 4.54 5.33
CA HIS A 121 4.85 3.08 5.41
C HIS A 121 6.14 2.41 4.93
N LYS A 122 6.69 2.78 3.78
CA LYS A 122 7.81 2.03 3.17
C LYS A 122 9.13 2.22 3.90
N THR A 123 9.40 3.43 4.39
CA THR A 123 10.73 3.79 4.89
C THR A 123 10.70 4.71 6.12
N LEU A 124 9.55 5.14 6.63
CA LEU A 124 9.46 6.16 7.69
C LEU A 124 10.32 7.41 7.41
N PHE A 125 10.51 7.76 6.13
CA PHE A 125 11.41 8.83 5.69
C PHE A 125 12.90 8.64 6.07
N ALA A 126 13.29 7.45 6.52
CA ALA A 126 14.65 7.10 6.94
C ALA A 126 15.33 6.11 5.97
N GLY A 127 14.88 6.06 4.70
CA GLY A 127 15.47 5.22 3.66
C GLY A 127 15.52 3.73 4.03
N PHE A 128 16.67 3.09 3.79
CA PHE A 128 16.85 1.67 4.04
C PHE A 128 16.73 1.29 5.53
N PRO A 129 17.35 1.98 6.51
CA PRO A 129 17.13 1.72 7.93
C PRO A 129 15.66 1.73 8.35
N GLY A 130 14.88 2.71 7.87
CA GLY A 130 13.47 2.78 8.19
C GLY A 130 12.65 1.65 7.56
N ARG A 131 13.01 1.17 6.37
CA ARG A 131 12.42 -0.04 5.79
C ARG A 131 12.67 -1.29 6.64
N ILE A 132 13.87 -1.44 7.21
CA ILE A 132 14.18 -2.52 8.17
C ILE A 132 13.29 -2.39 9.40
N PHE A 133 13.22 -1.19 9.97
CA PHE A 133 12.40 -0.92 11.15
C PHE A 133 10.91 -1.23 10.91
N VAL A 134 10.34 -0.79 9.78
CA VAL A 134 8.95 -1.13 9.40
C VAL A 134 8.76 -2.64 9.33
N SER A 135 9.73 -3.36 8.75
CA SER A 135 9.65 -4.81 8.57
C SER A 135 9.67 -5.58 9.90
N LEU A 136 10.32 -5.06 10.95
CA LEU A 136 10.26 -5.65 12.29
C LEU A 136 8.82 -5.69 12.85
N TRP A 137 7.97 -4.73 12.46
CA TRP A 137 6.56 -4.74 12.87
C TRP A 137 5.76 -5.86 12.19
N GLY A 138 6.20 -6.36 11.05
CA GLY A 138 5.70 -7.60 10.47
C GLY A 138 5.95 -8.81 11.38
N ILE A 139 7.14 -8.91 12.00
CA ILE A 139 7.44 -9.95 12.99
C ILE A 139 6.57 -9.80 14.24
N VAL A 140 6.48 -8.58 14.79
CA VAL A 140 5.64 -8.31 15.97
C VAL A 140 4.18 -8.70 15.69
N LEU A 141 3.65 -8.34 14.53
CA LEU A 141 2.31 -8.72 14.11
C LEU A 141 2.17 -10.25 13.99
N LEU A 142 3.15 -10.95 13.42
CA LEU A 142 3.14 -12.42 13.33
C LEU A 142 3.12 -13.07 14.72
N VAL A 143 3.93 -12.59 15.66
CA VAL A 143 3.93 -13.07 17.05
C VAL A 143 2.57 -12.82 17.72
N LEU A 144 1.96 -11.66 17.50
CA LEU A 144 0.63 -11.34 18.02
C LEU A 144 -0.46 -12.26 17.45
N ILE A 145 -0.40 -12.57 16.15
CA ILE A 145 -1.33 -13.48 15.48
C ILE A 145 -1.18 -14.90 16.05
N VAL A 146 0.04 -15.42 16.12
CA VAL A 146 0.32 -16.75 16.70
C VAL A 146 -0.18 -16.83 18.14
N ALA A 147 0.14 -15.82 18.96
CA ALA A 147 -0.35 -15.74 20.33
C ALA A 147 -1.88 -15.69 20.39
N GLY A 148 -2.52 -14.90 19.53
CA GLY A 148 -3.98 -14.80 19.44
C GLY A 148 -4.65 -16.12 19.07
N VAL A 149 -4.15 -16.81 18.04
CA VAL A 149 -4.63 -18.13 17.61
C VAL A 149 -4.53 -19.15 18.75
N ILE A 150 -3.38 -19.21 19.44
CA ILE A 150 -3.16 -20.13 20.56
C ILE A 150 -4.13 -19.85 21.71
N VAL A 151 -4.37 -18.58 22.03
CA VAL A 151 -5.27 -18.16 23.11
C VAL A 151 -6.72 -18.46 22.78
N HIS A 152 -7.15 -18.24 21.53
CA HIS A 152 -8.55 -18.31 21.12
C HIS A 152 -8.99 -19.66 20.55
N ARG A 153 -8.08 -20.63 20.32
CA ARG A 153 -8.38 -21.94 19.70
C ARG A 153 -9.60 -22.69 20.25
N ARG A 154 -9.89 -22.57 21.55
CA ARG A 154 -11.05 -23.24 22.20
C ARG A 154 -12.35 -22.41 22.16
N ARG A 155 -12.26 -21.15 21.75
CA ARG A 155 -13.37 -20.17 21.72
C ARG A 155 -13.75 -19.77 20.30
N TRP A 156 -13.29 -20.49 19.28
CA TRP A 156 -13.64 -20.21 17.89
C TRP A 156 -15.16 -20.25 17.61
N PRO A 157 -15.97 -21.15 18.22
CA PRO A 157 -17.43 -21.10 18.05
C PRO A 157 -18.05 -19.80 18.56
N ASP A 158 -17.52 -19.25 19.66
CA ASP A 158 -18.00 -17.98 20.25
C ASP A 158 -17.46 -16.77 19.49
N ALA A 159 -16.21 -16.82 19.01
CA ALA A 159 -15.58 -15.77 18.21
C ALA A 159 -16.23 -15.60 16.82
N ALA A 160 -16.97 -16.61 16.35
CA ALA A 160 -17.73 -16.53 15.11
C ALA A 160 -19.02 -15.69 15.22
N ARG A 161 -19.45 -15.31 16.44
CA ARG A 161 -20.72 -14.62 16.68
C ARG A 161 -20.49 -13.18 17.20
N ILE A 162 -21.20 -12.21 16.62
CA ILE A 162 -21.25 -10.84 17.12
C ILE A 162 -22.55 -10.68 17.92
N ARG A 163 -22.44 -10.50 19.24
CA ARG A 163 -23.62 -10.33 20.10
C ARG A 163 -24.27 -8.97 19.87
N ARG A 164 -25.56 -8.97 19.55
CA ARG A 164 -26.37 -7.75 19.38
C ARG A 164 -26.94 -7.32 20.73
N GLY A 165 -27.05 -6.00 20.95
CA GLY A 165 -27.63 -5.43 22.17
C GLY A 165 -26.71 -5.39 23.40
N SER A 166 -25.45 -5.82 23.28
CA SER A 166 -24.46 -5.76 24.36
C SER A 166 -23.79 -4.39 24.47
N GLY A 167 -23.24 -4.05 25.65
CA GLY A 167 -22.45 -2.83 25.86
C GLY A 167 -21.23 -2.73 24.94
N LEU A 168 -20.70 -1.51 24.75
CA LEU A 168 -19.61 -1.22 23.80
C LEU A 168 -18.40 -2.14 23.98
N ARG A 169 -17.98 -2.38 25.23
CA ARG A 169 -16.82 -3.24 25.53
C ARG A 169 -17.00 -4.67 25.01
N VAL A 170 -18.20 -5.24 25.12
CA VAL A 170 -18.51 -6.60 24.63
C VAL A 170 -18.55 -6.60 23.10
N ALA A 171 -19.14 -5.57 22.48
CA ALA A 171 -19.17 -5.46 21.03
C ALA A 171 -17.77 -5.34 20.42
N LEU A 172 -16.87 -4.55 21.04
CA LEU A 172 -15.48 -4.43 20.58
C LEU A 172 -14.67 -5.70 20.82
N PHE A 173 -14.95 -6.44 21.90
CA PHE A 173 -14.38 -7.76 22.15
C PHE A 173 -14.77 -8.76 21.05
N ASP A 174 -16.07 -8.86 20.75
CA ASP A 174 -16.59 -9.76 19.72
C ASP A 174 -16.02 -9.37 18.34
N LEU A 175 -15.96 -8.07 18.04
CA LEU A 175 -15.39 -7.56 16.79
C LEU A 175 -13.89 -7.89 16.66
N HIS A 176 -13.11 -7.71 17.73
CA HIS A 176 -11.69 -8.05 17.75
C HIS A 176 -11.48 -9.55 17.50
N ALA A 177 -12.26 -10.40 18.17
CA ALA A 177 -12.19 -11.85 18.00
C ALA A 177 -12.63 -12.29 16.59
N TRP A 178 -13.68 -11.68 16.05
CA TRP A 178 -14.23 -12.00 14.72
C TRP A 178 -13.25 -11.63 13.60
N ILE A 179 -12.72 -10.41 13.61
CA ILE A 179 -11.71 -9.96 12.63
C ILE A 179 -10.44 -10.80 12.80
N GLY A 180 -9.99 -11.04 14.03
CA GLY A 180 -8.82 -11.86 14.29
C GLY A 180 -8.97 -13.26 13.71
N LEU A 181 -10.10 -13.93 13.93
CA LEU A 181 -10.36 -15.29 13.43
C LEU A 181 -10.41 -15.34 11.89
N TRP A 182 -11.31 -14.56 11.29
CA TRP A 182 -11.55 -14.61 9.84
C TRP A 182 -10.43 -13.94 9.02
N GLY A 183 -9.77 -12.95 9.60
CA GLY A 183 -8.64 -12.26 8.99
C GLY A 183 -7.30 -12.98 9.15
N THR A 184 -7.19 -14.01 10.01
CA THR A 184 -5.91 -14.69 10.31
C THR A 184 -5.12 -15.09 9.05
N PRO A 185 -5.70 -15.78 8.04
CA PRO A 185 -4.92 -16.20 6.86
C PRO A 185 -4.28 -15.01 6.12
N TRP A 186 -5.04 -13.94 5.94
CA TRP A 186 -4.54 -12.72 5.32
C TRP A 186 -3.53 -12.00 6.20
N LEU A 187 -3.78 -11.90 7.51
CA LEU A 187 -2.90 -11.24 8.47
C LEU A 187 -1.52 -11.94 8.53
N VAL A 188 -1.48 -13.27 8.47
CA VAL A 188 -0.23 -14.04 8.41
C VAL A 188 0.52 -13.73 7.12
N LEU A 189 -0.17 -13.80 5.97
CA LEU A 189 0.43 -13.48 4.67
C LEU A 189 0.98 -12.05 4.66
N PHE A 190 0.20 -11.08 5.13
CA PHE A 190 0.57 -9.67 5.12
C PHE A 190 1.74 -9.37 6.08
N ALA A 191 1.70 -9.93 7.30
CA ALA A 191 2.77 -9.80 8.28
C ALA A 191 4.10 -10.43 7.80
N LEU A 192 4.03 -11.64 7.22
CA LEU A 192 5.19 -12.35 6.69
C LEU A 192 5.81 -11.61 5.51
N THR A 193 4.99 -11.22 4.53
CA THR A 193 5.47 -10.49 3.35
C THR A 193 6.05 -9.12 3.71
N GLY A 194 5.44 -8.41 4.67
CA GLY A 194 5.97 -7.15 5.21
C GLY A 194 7.32 -7.35 5.92
N ALA A 195 7.45 -8.40 6.73
CA ALA A 195 8.71 -8.74 7.39
C ALA A 195 9.82 -9.07 6.38
N LEU A 196 9.51 -9.82 5.33
CA LEU A 196 10.47 -10.19 4.28
C LEU A 196 10.93 -8.98 3.44
N SER A 197 10.15 -7.91 3.34
CA SER A 197 10.49 -6.76 2.49
C SER A 197 11.81 -6.10 2.89
N GLY A 198 11.97 -5.67 4.15
CA GLY A 198 13.22 -5.10 4.66
C GLY A 198 14.22 -6.16 5.11
N LEU A 199 13.79 -7.11 5.93
CA LEU A 199 14.71 -8.11 6.51
C LEU A 199 15.26 -9.06 5.46
N GLY A 200 14.45 -9.43 4.47
CA GLY A 200 14.91 -10.23 3.33
C GLY A 200 15.98 -9.48 2.53
N ALA A 201 15.78 -8.19 2.26
CA ALA A 201 16.80 -7.40 1.57
C ALA A 201 18.06 -7.14 2.40
N LEU A 202 17.93 -6.96 3.72
CA LEU A 202 19.08 -6.93 4.62
C LEU A 202 19.85 -8.26 4.56
N GLY A 203 19.13 -9.38 4.62
CA GLY A 203 19.71 -10.71 4.46
C GLY A 203 20.42 -10.88 3.12
N THR A 204 19.80 -10.46 2.01
CA THR A 204 20.43 -10.51 0.68
C THR A 204 21.72 -9.70 0.65
N VAL A 205 21.71 -8.45 1.11
CA VAL A 205 22.90 -7.59 1.10
C VAL A 205 23.99 -8.14 2.03
N ALA A 206 23.63 -8.56 3.23
CA ALA A 206 24.58 -9.05 4.24
C ALA A 206 25.22 -10.40 3.85
N LEU A 207 24.46 -11.27 3.18
CA LEU A 207 24.93 -12.61 2.82
C LEU A 207 25.48 -12.71 1.39
N ALA A 208 25.27 -11.71 0.53
CA ALA A 208 25.70 -11.76 -0.88
C ALA A 208 27.20 -12.03 -1.03
N GLY A 209 28.06 -11.40 -0.21
CA GLY A 209 29.51 -11.61 -0.28
C GLY A 209 29.96 -12.98 0.23
N VAL A 210 29.17 -13.62 1.11
CA VAL A 210 29.44 -14.97 1.62
C VAL A 210 28.95 -16.03 0.64
N ALA A 211 27.76 -15.81 0.07
CA ALA A 211 27.17 -16.72 -0.92
C ALA A 211 27.89 -16.66 -2.28
N TYR A 212 28.39 -15.49 -2.67
CA TYR A 212 29.15 -15.27 -3.90
C TYR A 212 30.47 -14.54 -3.61
N PRO A 213 31.48 -15.24 -3.05
CA PRO A 213 32.79 -14.65 -2.78
C PRO A 213 33.39 -13.97 -4.02
N GLY A 214 33.75 -12.69 -3.89
CA GLY A 214 34.31 -11.88 -4.98
C GLY A 214 33.30 -11.40 -6.04
N GLN A 215 32.03 -11.81 -6.00
CA GLN A 215 30.99 -11.41 -6.97
C GLN A 215 29.60 -11.18 -6.33
N PRO A 216 29.45 -10.34 -5.30
CA PRO A 216 28.17 -10.12 -4.60
C PRO A 216 27.03 -9.65 -5.52
N GLN A 217 27.35 -9.02 -6.65
CA GLN A 217 26.40 -8.62 -7.70
C GLN A 217 25.69 -9.81 -8.37
N ARG A 218 26.28 -11.02 -8.36
CA ARG A 218 25.63 -12.23 -8.88
C ARG A 218 24.37 -12.59 -8.09
N ALA A 219 24.36 -12.35 -6.77
CA ALA A 219 23.17 -12.60 -5.95
C ALA A 219 21.95 -11.82 -6.48
N PHE A 220 22.15 -10.55 -6.84
CA PHE A 220 21.10 -9.72 -7.43
C PHE A 220 20.76 -10.15 -8.86
N ALA A 221 21.75 -10.54 -9.67
CA ALA A 221 21.52 -11.01 -11.03
C ALA A 221 20.75 -12.34 -11.08
N GLU A 222 20.94 -13.24 -10.13
CA GLU A 222 20.17 -14.48 -10.04
C GLU A 222 18.73 -14.24 -9.56
N LEU A 223 18.54 -13.28 -8.64
CA LEU A 223 17.22 -12.93 -8.11
C LEU A 223 16.40 -12.10 -9.10
N LEU A 224 16.99 -11.06 -9.67
CA LEU A 224 16.32 -10.02 -10.45
C LEU A 224 16.61 -10.14 -11.95
N GLY A 225 17.39 -11.13 -12.39
CA GLY A 225 17.94 -11.24 -13.74
C GLY A 225 19.13 -10.30 -13.97
N GLY A 226 20.16 -10.80 -14.67
CA GLY A 226 21.37 -10.03 -14.94
C GLY A 226 21.16 -8.91 -15.98
N PRO A 227 21.91 -7.79 -15.88
CA PRO A 227 21.87 -6.75 -16.90
C PRO A 227 22.36 -7.33 -18.24
N PRO A 228 21.77 -6.91 -19.37
CA PRO A 228 22.15 -7.41 -20.67
C PRO A 228 23.64 -7.12 -20.98
N PRO A 229 24.50 -8.13 -21.25
CA PRO A 229 25.91 -7.90 -21.55
C PRO A 229 26.07 -7.39 -22.98
N ALA A 230 26.65 -6.21 -23.18
CA ALA A 230 27.24 -5.81 -24.46
C ALA A 230 28.26 -4.67 -24.30
N ALA A 231 29.36 -4.76 -25.05
CA ALA A 231 30.25 -3.64 -25.32
C ALA A 231 29.51 -2.57 -26.15
N ALA A 232 29.93 -1.31 -26.04
CA ALA A 232 29.36 -0.23 -26.84
C ALA A 232 29.52 -0.54 -28.34
N GLY A 233 28.41 -0.46 -29.09
CA GLY A 233 28.47 -0.37 -30.55
C GLY A 233 28.55 1.10 -30.92
N GLY A 234 28.92 1.44 -32.16
CA GLY A 234 28.79 2.82 -32.62
C GLY A 234 27.33 3.32 -32.61
N ALA A 235 27.07 4.49 -33.19
CA ALA A 235 25.70 4.94 -33.41
C ALA A 235 24.89 3.90 -34.19
N TRP A 236 23.61 3.71 -33.83
CA TRP A 236 22.72 2.84 -34.58
C TRP A 236 22.46 3.37 -36.00
N ARG A 237 22.01 2.51 -36.92
CA ARG A 237 21.78 2.89 -38.33
C ARG A 237 20.42 3.57 -38.59
N GLY A 238 19.48 3.41 -37.67
CA GLY A 238 18.13 3.96 -37.77
C GLY A 238 17.36 3.70 -36.48
N GLN A 239 16.35 4.54 -36.22
CA GLN A 239 15.50 4.38 -35.05
C GLN A 239 14.59 3.14 -35.23
N PRO A 240 14.59 2.20 -34.27
CA PRO A 240 13.67 1.08 -34.22
C PRO A 240 12.22 1.54 -34.05
N ASP A 241 11.31 0.80 -34.68
CA ASP A 241 9.86 0.94 -34.50
C ASP A 241 9.44 0.20 -33.21
N LEU A 242 9.24 0.96 -32.13
CA LEU A 242 8.86 0.40 -30.83
C LEU A 242 7.45 -0.19 -30.88
N ASP A 243 6.53 0.43 -31.61
CA ASP A 243 5.15 -0.01 -31.72
C ASP A 243 5.03 -1.34 -32.49
N ALA A 244 5.83 -1.57 -33.53
CA ALA A 244 5.94 -2.85 -34.21
C ALA A 244 6.53 -3.93 -33.29
N LEU A 245 7.57 -3.61 -32.52
CA LEU A 245 8.16 -4.55 -31.57
C LEU A 245 7.15 -4.96 -30.50
N LEU A 246 6.40 -4.00 -29.96
CA LEU A 246 5.34 -4.24 -28.98
C LEU A 246 4.20 -5.10 -29.55
N ARG A 247 3.81 -4.89 -30.81
CA ARG A 247 2.82 -5.76 -31.49
C ARG A 247 3.35 -7.18 -31.65
N ARG A 248 4.61 -7.34 -32.04
CA ARG A 248 5.28 -8.65 -32.18
C ARG A 248 5.37 -9.40 -30.85
N ASP A 249 5.69 -8.71 -29.78
CA ASP A 249 5.72 -9.27 -28.42
C ASP A 249 4.35 -9.80 -28.00
N ALA A 250 3.29 -9.00 -28.16
CA ALA A 250 1.93 -9.43 -27.83
C ALA A 250 1.44 -10.61 -28.68
N ALA A 251 1.80 -10.67 -29.97
CA ALA A 251 1.47 -11.82 -30.82
C ALA A 251 2.20 -13.10 -30.38
N ARG A 252 3.43 -12.96 -29.87
CA ARG A 252 4.23 -14.09 -29.38
C ARG A 252 3.78 -14.59 -28.01
N MET A 253 3.39 -13.68 -27.12
CA MET A 253 3.04 -13.96 -25.72
C MET A 253 1.64 -13.40 -25.39
N PRO A 254 0.56 -14.06 -25.84
CA PRO A 254 -0.81 -13.54 -25.69
C PRO A 254 -1.25 -13.40 -24.22
N ASP A 255 -0.71 -14.21 -23.32
CA ASP A 255 -1.01 -14.19 -21.88
C ASP A 255 -0.20 -13.14 -21.10
N PHE A 256 0.70 -12.41 -21.76
CA PHE A 256 1.58 -11.42 -21.14
C PHE A 256 1.00 -10.01 -21.29
N ARG A 257 0.68 -9.39 -20.16
CA ARG A 257 0.22 -8.01 -20.08
C ARG A 257 1.41 -7.10 -19.79
N ARG A 258 1.85 -6.37 -20.81
CA ARG A 258 2.90 -5.34 -20.68
C ARG A 258 2.48 -4.24 -19.70
N GLU A 259 3.43 -3.78 -18.88
CA GLU A 259 3.24 -2.69 -17.92
C GLU A 259 4.36 -1.64 -18.03
N ALA A 260 5.52 -2.00 -18.56
CA ALA A 260 6.61 -1.07 -18.79
C ALA A 260 7.52 -1.53 -19.95
N VAL A 261 8.26 -0.58 -20.51
CA VAL A 261 9.31 -0.77 -21.52
C VAL A 261 10.57 -0.09 -21.01
N THR A 262 11.67 -0.82 -20.87
CA THR A 262 12.98 -0.24 -20.56
C THR A 262 13.81 -0.17 -21.84
N LEU A 263 14.27 1.02 -22.19
CA LEU A 263 15.23 1.23 -23.26
C LEU A 263 16.63 1.19 -22.67
N HIS A 264 17.52 0.40 -23.26
CA HIS A 264 18.91 0.28 -22.84
C HIS A 264 19.83 0.74 -23.95
N ARG A 265 20.74 1.66 -23.62
CA ARG A 265 21.64 2.35 -24.56
C ARG A 265 20.93 2.84 -25.83
N TRP A 266 19.79 3.50 -25.70
CA TRP A 266 19.05 4.02 -26.86
C TRP A 266 19.93 4.95 -27.71
N GLY A 267 19.94 4.76 -29.03
CA GLY A 267 20.85 5.43 -29.97
C GLY A 267 22.14 4.67 -30.32
N ASP A 268 22.46 3.58 -29.59
CA ASP A 268 23.63 2.71 -29.82
C ASP A 268 23.27 1.53 -30.74
N ALA A 269 24.21 1.04 -31.56
CA ALA A 269 24.00 -0.13 -32.42
C ALA A 269 23.67 -1.41 -31.63
N ASN A 270 24.09 -1.49 -30.37
CA ASN A 270 23.78 -2.55 -29.42
C ASN A 270 22.62 -2.18 -28.47
N ALA A 271 21.77 -1.22 -28.83
CA ALA A 271 20.57 -0.87 -28.09
C ALA A 271 19.65 -2.09 -27.89
N ARG A 272 18.98 -2.14 -26.73
CA ARG A 272 18.04 -3.22 -26.37
C ARG A 272 16.76 -2.64 -25.82
N VAL A 273 15.69 -3.40 -26.03
CA VAL A 273 14.36 -3.10 -25.50
C VAL A 273 13.95 -4.24 -24.59
N GLU A 274 13.68 -3.92 -23.33
CA GLU A 274 13.15 -4.84 -22.34
C GLU A 274 11.66 -4.52 -22.14
N ILE A 275 10.77 -5.47 -22.44
CA ILE A 275 9.34 -5.33 -22.21
C ILE A 275 9.02 -6.08 -20.91
N ALA A 276 8.45 -5.38 -19.93
CA ALA A 276 8.19 -5.89 -18.60
C ALA A 276 6.70 -5.85 -18.27
N GLY A 277 6.19 -6.85 -17.56
CA GLY A 277 4.74 -6.99 -17.39
C GLY A 277 4.31 -8.04 -16.38
N THR A 278 3.09 -8.53 -16.53
CA THR A 278 2.56 -9.64 -15.73
C THR A 278 2.02 -10.72 -16.65
N THR A 279 2.23 -11.97 -16.27
CA THR A 279 1.71 -13.13 -17.02
C THR A 279 0.51 -13.72 -16.27
N ALA A 280 -0.58 -14.00 -16.98
CA ALA A 280 -1.76 -14.60 -16.37
C ALA A 280 -1.44 -15.91 -15.63
N GLY A 281 -2.00 -16.08 -14.42
CA GLY A 281 -1.81 -17.27 -13.59
C GLY A 281 -0.47 -17.38 -12.87
N LEU A 282 0.45 -16.40 -13.03
CA LEU A 282 1.74 -16.38 -12.35
C LEU A 282 1.80 -15.26 -11.31
N PRO A 283 1.76 -15.56 -9.99
CA PRO A 283 1.92 -14.58 -8.92
C PRO A 283 3.30 -13.90 -8.94
N SER A 284 3.45 -12.92 -9.82
CA SER A 284 4.70 -12.25 -10.18
C SER A 284 4.41 -10.79 -10.58
N THR A 285 5.47 -10.02 -10.85
CA THR A 285 5.39 -8.61 -11.24
C THR A 285 6.29 -8.33 -12.43
N ALA A 286 6.20 -7.11 -12.97
CA ALA A 286 7.09 -6.60 -14.02
C ALA A 286 8.57 -6.53 -13.62
N VAL A 287 8.92 -6.81 -12.36
CA VAL A 287 10.32 -6.98 -11.93
C VAL A 287 10.86 -8.33 -12.39
N PHE A 288 10.02 -9.37 -12.42
CA PHE A 288 10.43 -10.76 -12.63
C PHE A 288 9.91 -11.38 -13.94
N GLU A 289 8.96 -10.74 -14.63
CA GLU A 289 8.48 -11.14 -15.96
C GLU A 289 8.89 -10.11 -17.01
N ARG A 290 9.89 -10.45 -17.83
CA ARG A 290 10.52 -9.53 -18.79
C ARG A 290 10.98 -10.26 -20.06
N HIS A 291 10.82 -9.60 -21.20
CA HIS A 291 11.28 -10.06 -22.50
C HIS A 291 12.31 -9.09 -23.05
N LEU A 292 13.46 -9.60 -23.50
CA LEU A 292 14.57 -8.78 -23.97
C LEU A 292 14.77 -8.96 -25.47
N TYR A 293 14.82 -7.83 -26.16
CA TYR A 293 14.98 -7.75 -27.61
C TYR A 293 16.18 -6.89 -28.00
N ARG A 294 16.84 -7.22 -29.12
CA ARG A 294 17.74 -6.29 -29.80
C ARG A 294 16.89 -5.22 -30.46
N ALA A 295 17.23 -3.96 -30.25
CA ALA A 295 16.43 -2.86 -30.78
C ALA A 295 16.52 -2.77 -32.31
N ALA A 296 17.70 -3.01 -32.90
CA ALA A 296 17.95 -2.84 -34.34
C ALA A 296 17.04 -3.65 -35.29
N ASP A 297 16.65 -4.87 -34.90
CA ASP A 297 15.92 -5.82 -35.75
C ASP A 297 14.76 -6.53 -35.02
N GLY A 298 14.57 -6.25 -33.73
CA GLY A 298 13.59 -6.93 -32.89
C GLY A 298 13.91 -8.41 -32.68
N GLN A 299 15.17 -8.84 -32.81
CA GLN A 299 15.56 -10.21 -32.48
C GLN A 299 15.35 -10.45 -30.97
N TRP A 300 14.65 -11.53 -30.63
CA TRP A 300 14.54 -12.00 -29.25
C TRP A 300 15.90 -12.48 -28.74
N LEU A 301 16.34 -11.93 -27.62
CA LEU A 301 17.63 -12.26 -27.01
C LEU A 301 17.47 -13.20 -25.81
N ALA A 302 16.54 -12.88 -24.91
CA ALA A 302 16.32 -13.62 -23.67
C ALA A 302 14.98 -13.25 -23.04
N ASP A 303 14.57 -14.03 -22.04
CA ASP A 303 13.50 -13.70 -21.12
C ASP A 303 13.88 -14.00 -19.67
N ALA A 304 13.24 -13.26 -18.76
CA ALA A 304 13.18 -13.57 -17.35
C ALA A 304 11.72 -13.87 -17.00
N THR A 305 11.49 -15.05 -16.42
CA THR A 305 10.17 -15.44 -15.91
C THR A 305 10.32 -16.21 -14.61
N SER A 306 9.31 -16.10 -13.74
CA SER A 306 9.12 -16.96 -12.58
C SER A 306 8.72 -18.39 -12.97
N ARG A 307 8.22 -18.60 -14.19
CA ARG A 307 7.90 -19.93 -14.71
C ARG A 307 9.16 -20.80 -14.79
N GLY A 308 9.05 -22.07 -14.40
CA GLY A 308 10.18 -23.01 -14.39
C GLY A 308 11.20 -22.78 -13.27
N ARG A 309 11.05 -21.75 -12.44
CA ARG A 309 11.89 -21.53 -11.25
C ARG A 309 11.51 -22.46 -10.10
N GLY A 310 12.46 -22.75 -9.21
CA GLY A 310 12.23 -23.56 -8.01
C GLY A 310 11.18 -22.95 -7.06
N PHE A 311 10.54 -23.81 -6.25
CA PHE A 311 9.47 -23.43 -5.33
C PHE A 311 9.82 -22.22 -4.43
N TRP A 312 11.01 -22.23 -3.84
CA TRP A 312 11.46 -21.16 -2.93
C TRP A 312 11.62 -19.82 -3.63
N LEU A 313 12.22 -19.79 -4.83
CA LEU A 313 12.35 -18.57 -5.61
C LEU A 313 10.99 -18.05 -6.08
N ARG A 314 10.08 -18.94 -6.51
CA ARG A 314 8.70 -18.55 -6.85
C ARG A 314 7.95 -17.96 -5.65
N THR A 315 8.17 -18.52 -4.46
CA THR A 315 7.59 -18.00 -3.21
C THR A 315 8.12 -16.61 -2.90
N PHE A 316 9.44 -16.40 -3.03
CA PHE A 316 10.06 -15.08 -2.87
C PHE A 316 9.51 -14.07 -3.88
N ILE A 317 9.40 -14.44 -5.16
CA ILE A 317 8.82 -13.60 -6.21
C ILE A 317 7.37 -13.20 -5.87
N ALA A 318 6.57 -14.16 -5.37
CA ALA A 318 5.18 -13.93 -4.99
C ALA A 318 4.99 -13.01 -3.77
N VAL A 319 6.03 -12.78 -2.95
CA VAL A 319 5.96 -11.82 -1.83
C VAL A 319 5.59 -10.43 -2.33
N GLN A 320 6.20 -9.97 -3.44
CA GLN A 320 5.98 -8.63 -3.96
C GLN A 320 4.51 -8.39 -4.37
N PRO A 321 3.91 -9.15 -5.29
CA PRO A 321 2.54 -8.88 -5.70
C PRO A 321 1.53 -9.11 -4.58
N LEU A 322 1.78 -10.04 -3.66
CA LEU A 322 0.91 -10.31 -2.51
C LEU A 322 0.94 -9.20 -1.46
N HIS A 323 2.11 -8.58 -1.21
CA HIS A 323 2.23 -7.48 -0.27
C HIS A 323 1.67 -6.17 -0.82
N PHE A 324 1.99 -5.85 -2.08
CA PHE A 324 1.66 -4.57 -2.71
C PHE A 324 0.30 -4.59 -3.43
N ALA A 325 -0.51 -5.65 -3.24
CA ALA A 325 -1.80 -5.84 -3.90
C ALA A 325 -1.76 -5.76 -5.45
N GLN A 326 -0.66 -6.25 -6.06
CA GLN A 326 -0.48 -6.24 -7.51
C GLN A 326 -1.02 -7.55 -8.13
N TYR A 327 -2.33 -7.63 -8.31
CA TYR A 327 -3.03 -8.81 -8.84
C TYR A 327 -3.20 -8.81 -10.36
N GLY A 328 -2.28 -8.19 -11.11
CA GLY A 328 -2.32 -8.17 -12.58
C GLY A 328 -2.39 -9.57 -13.21
N TRP A 329 -1.74 -10.53 -12.55
CA TRP A 329 -1.71 -11.94 -12.92
C TRP A 329 -3.04 -12.70 -12.70
N ALA A 330 -3.97 -12.15 -11.92
CA ALA A 330 -5.26 -12.79 -11.61
C ALA A 330 -6.38 -12.45 -12.62
N GLY A 331 -6.03 -11.80 -13.75
CA GLY A 331 -6.98 -11.42 -14.79
C GLY A 331 -8.15 -10.59 -14.26
N ALA A 332 -9.37 -10.95 -14.64
CA ALA A 332 -10.59 -10.25 -14.24
C ALA A 332 -10.81 -10.22 -12.71
N GLY A 333 -10.32 -11.23 -11.97
CA GLY A 333 -10.44 -11.30 -10.51
C GLY A 333 -9.53 -10.32 -9.76
N GLY A 334 -8.53 -9.74 -10.43
CA GLY A 334 -7.53 -8.87 -9.79
C GLY A 334 -8.14 -7.61 -9.15
N GLY A 335 -9.17 -7.03 -9.76
CA GLY A 335 -9.89 -5.88 -9.20
C GLY A 335 -10.55 -6.19 -7.85
N VAL A 336 -11.26 -7.31 -7.77
CA VAL A 336 -11.92 -7.77 -6.55
C VAL A 336 -10.90 -8.07 -5.45
N LEU A 337 -9.79 -8.73 -5.80
CA LEU A 337 -8.71 -9.03 -4.85
C LEU A 337 -8.08 -7.77 -4.25
N ARG A 338 -7.91 -6.69 -5.05
CA ARG A 338 -7.43 -5.39 -4.55
C ARG A 338 -8.39 -4.78 -3.53
N VAL A 339 -9.69 -4.79 -3.83
CA VAL A 339 -10.71 -4.27 -2.91
C VAL A 339 -10.73 -5.08 -1.62
N LEU A 340 -10.71 -6.42 -1.70
CA LEU A 340 -10.64 -7.28 -0.52
C LEU A 340 -9.37 -7.04 0.30
N HIS A 341 -8.21 -6.85 -0.35
CA HIS A 341 -6.96 -6.51 0.32
C HIS A 341 -7.04 -5.18 1.07
N PHE A 342 -7.62 -4.16 0.44
CA PHE A 342 -7.82 -2.85 1.08
C PHE A 342 -8.78 -2.93 2.28
N LEU A 343 -9.91 -3.63 2.13
CA LEU A 343 -10.87 -3.84 3.21
C LEU A 343 -10.27 -4.61 4.38
N MET A 344 -9.40 -5.59 4.11
CA MET A 344 -8.71 -6.33 5.17
C MET A 344 -7.64 -5.47 5.86
N GLY A 345 -6.98 -4.56 5.13
CA GLY A 345 -6.14 -3.52 5.72
C GLY A 345 -6.90 -2.63 6.71
N LEU A 346 -8.09 -2.14 6.32
CA LEU A 346 -8.97 -1.39 7.22
C LEU A 346 -9.42 -2.24 8.43
N ALA A 347 -9.75 -3.51 8.20
CA ALA A 347 -10.10 -4.44 9.28
C ALA A 347 -8.92 -4.65 10.25
N ALA A 348 -7.68 -4.71 9.77
CA ALA A 348 -6.48 -4.79 10.61
C ALA A 348 -6.28 -3.51 11.46
N CYS A 349 -6.56 -2.33 10.90
CA CYS A 349 -6.59 -1.09 11.69
C CYS A 349 -7.65 -1.15 12.80
N VAL A 350 -8.87 -1.64 12.50
CA VAL A 350 -9.93 -1.84 13.49
C VAL A 350 -9.53 -2.87 14.55
N LEU A 351 -8.91 -3.98 14.15
CA LEU A 351 -8.40 -5.01 15.06
C LEU A 351 -7.41 -4.41 16.06
N CYS A 352 -6.50 -3.57 15.57
CA CYS A 352 -5.52 -2.89 16.41
C CYS A 352 -6.18 -1.86 17.36
N ALA A 353 -7.07 -1.01 16.84
CA ALA A 353 -7.78 0.00 17.63
C ALA A 353 -8.66 -0.61 18.73
N THR A 354 -9.37 -1.70 18.41
CA THR A 354 -10.18 -2.46 19.38
C THR A 354 -9.30 -3.10 20.46
N GLY A 355 -8.16 -3.69 20.09
CA GLY A 355 -7.20 -4.27 21.05
C GLY A 355 -6.67 -3.24 22.05
N LEU A 356 -6.23 -2.08 21.55
CA LEU A 356 -5.78 -0.95 22.38
C LEU A 356 -6.88 -0.49 23.33
N HIS A 357 -8.10 -0.28 22.82
CA HIS A 357 -9.23 0.17 23.62
C HIS A 357 -9.58 -0.80 24.76
N LEU A 358 -9.64 -2.11 24.47
CA LEU A 358 -9.94 -3.14 25.47
C LEU A 358 -8.88 -3.20 26.57
N TRP A 359 -7.62 -3.01 26.23
CA TRP A 359 -6.53 -2.94 27.21
C TRP A 359 -6.64 -1.69 28.09
N ILE A 360 -6.84 -0.52 27.47
CA ILE A 360 -6.97 0.78 28.16
C ILE A 360 -8.12 0.74 29.17
N GLU A 361 -9.32 0.31 28.75
CA GLU A 361 -10.51 0.27 29.61
C GLU A 361 -10.31 -0.65 30.81
N ARG A 362 -9.64 -1.79 30.63
CA ARG A 362 -9.31 -2.68 31.75
C ARG A 362 -8.35 -2.02 32.74
N ARG A 363 -7.29 -1.38 32.25
CA ARG A 363 -6.26 -0.76 33.10
C ARG A 363 -6.77 0.49 33.81
N ARG A 364 -7.69 1.23 33.19
CA ARG A 364 -8.42 2.33 33.84
C ARG A 364 -9.25 1.84 35.03
N ALA A 365 -9.93 0.71 34.91
CA ALA A 365 -10.65 0.10 36.03
C ALA A 365 -9.72 -0.29 37.20
N GLN A 366 -8.43 -0.49 36.92
CA GLN A 366 -7.39 -0.77 37.91
C GLN A 366 -6.64 0.49 38.38
N ARG A 367 -7.10 1.69 38.00
CA ARG A 367 -6.48 3.00 38.32
C ARG A 367 -5.01 3.13 37.87
N ASP A 368 -4.63 2.42 36.82
CA ASP A 368 -3.28 2.44 36.26
C ASP A 368 -3.03 3.73 35.45
N ARG A 369 -2.02 4.52 35.84
CA ARG A 369 -1.65 5.77 35.16
C ARG A 369 -1.18 5.53 33.71
N ALA A 370 -0.56 4.38 33.42
CA ALA A 370 -0.12 4.04 32.07
C ALA A 370 -1.30 3.95 31.08
N ALA A 371 -2.51 3.64 31.56
CA ALA A 371 -3.71 3.63 30.75
C ALA A 371 -4.10 5.04 30.25
N GLY A 372 -3.85 6.07 31.06
CA GLY A 372 -4.08 7.46 30.70
C GLY A 372 -3.13 7.92 29.58
N VAL A 373 -1.84 7.61 29.72
CA VAL A 373 -0.81 7.92 28.73
C VAL A 373 -1.09 7.18 27.42
N LEU A 374 -1.31 5.86 27.47
CA LEU A 374 -1.60 5.09 26.27
C LEU A 374 -2.89 5.55 25.60
N ALA A 375 -3.91 5.95 26.36
CA ALA A 375 -5.11 6.54 25.77
C ALA A 375 -4.82 7.87 25.06
N ALA A 376 -4.02 8.75 25.65
CA ALA A 376 -3.63 10.00 25.00
C ALA A 376 -2.89 9.74 23.68
N VAL A 377 -1.89 8.84 23.71
CA VAL A 377 -1.12 8.47 22.54
C VAL A 377 -1.99 7.77 21.49
N ALA A 378 -2.84 6.82 21.87
CA ALA A 378 -3.72 6.11 20.93
C ALA A 378 -4.71 7.06 20.26
N VAL A 379 -5.36 7.97 21.01
CA VAL A 379 -6.30 8.93 20.44
C VAL A 379 -5.60 9.92 19.52
N GLY A 380 -4.47 10.49 19.96
CA GLY A 380 -3.71 11.47 19.19
C GLY A 380 -3.05 10.87 17.96
N ALA A 381 -2.28 9.78 18.12
CA ALA A 381 -1.56 9.16 17.02
C ALA A 381 -2.50 8.41 16.05
N CYS A 382 -3.41 7.56 16.55
CA CYS A 382 -4.27 6.76 15.66
C CYS A 382 -5.43 7.59 15.12
N GLY A 383 -6.17 8.27 15.99
CA GLY A 383 -7.29 9.13 15.58
C GLY A 383 -6.84 10.34 14.75
N GLY A 384 -5.71 10.93 15.13
CA GLY A 384 -5.09 12.02 14.37
C GLY A 384 -4.60 11.60 12.99
N LEU A 385 -4.04 10.40 12.84
CA LEU A 385 -3.60 9.89 11.55
C LEU A 385 -4.79 9.65 10.60
N VAL A 386 -5.92 9.15 11.12
CA VAL A 386 -7.15 9.00 10.32
C VAL A 386 -7.64 10.36 9.80
N LEU A 387 -7.61 11.40 10.65
CA LEU A 387 -7.95 12.76 10.24
C LEU A 387 -6.96 13.33 9.23
N ALA A 388 -5.66 13.20 9.49
CA ALA A 388 -4.60 13.68 8.61
C ALA A 388 -4.69 13.04 7.21
N GLY A 389 -5.03 11.75 7.13
CA GLY A 389 -5.31 11.07 5.86
C GLY A 389 -6.52 11.67 5.11
N GLY A 390 -7.62 11.97 5.80
CA GLY A 390 -8.78 12.62 5.19
C GLY A 390 -8.47 14.04 4.69
N VAL A 391 -7.74 14.81 5.49
CA VAL A 391 -7.28 16.16 5.13
C VAL A 391 -6.32 16.11 3.94
N LEU A 392 -5.41 15.14 3.88
CA LEU A 392 -4.49 14.93 2.77
C LEU A 392 -5.24 14.72 1.45
N LEU A 393 -6.26 13.85 1.44
CA LEU A 393 -7.09 13.59 0.26
C LEU A 393 -7.88 14.84 -0.16
N LEU A 394 -8.51 15.52 0.80
CA LEU A 394 -9.31 16.71 0.52
C LEU A 394 -8.45 17.87 0.01
N ALA A 395 -7.37 18.21 0.72
CA ALA A 395 -6.46 19.30 0.33
C ALA A 395 -5.77 18.98 -1.00
N GLY A 396 -5.38 17.72 -1.22
CA GLY A 396 -4.82 17.26 -2.49
C GLY A 396 -5.81 17.19 -3.65
N ARG A 397 -7.08 17.53 -3.44
CA ARG A 397 -8.07 17.82 -4.49
C ARG A 397 -8.43 19.28 -4.62
N ALA A 398 -8.53 19.97 -3.49
CA ALA A 398 -8.92 21.37 -3.46
C ALA A 398 -7.81 22.33 -3.93
N LEU A 399 -6.53 21.95 -3.74
CA LEU A 399 -5.39 22.78 -4.11
C LEU A 399 -4.92 22.50 -5.55
N PRO A 400 -4.41 23.52 -6.26
CA PRO A 400 -3.90 23.39 -7.62
C PRO A 400 -2.63 22.53 -7.68
N ASP A 401 -2.36 21.94 -8.84
CA ASP A 401 -1.18 21.12 -9.11
C ASP A 401 0.13 21.91 -9.05
N GLY A 402 1.19 21.25 -8.55
CA GLY A 402 2.54 21.78 -8.52
C GLY A 402 3.27 21.59 -7.19
N ALA A 403 4.61 21.61 -7.27
CA ALA A 403 5.49 21.25 -6.15
C ALA A 403 5.25 22.07 -4.86
N ARG A 404 4.93 23.36 -4.98
CA ARG A 404 4.61 24.21 -3.81
C ARG A 404 3.33 23.77 -3.10
N ALA A 405 2.29 23.45 -3.87
CA ALA A 405 1.04 22.97 -3.33
C ALA A 405 1.21 21.57 -2.72
N ASP A 406 1.95 20.68 -3.38
CA ASP A 406 2.23 19.34 -2.87
C ASP A 406 3.01 19.38 -1.55
N HIS A 407 3.99 20.28 -1.44
CA HIS A 407 4.70 20.51 -0.18
C HIS A 407 3.77 21.08 0.91
N ALA A 408 2.91 22.04 0.58
CA ALA A 408 1.94 22.59 1.54
C ALA A 408 0.95 21.53 2.03
N VAL A 409 0.47 20.66 1.15
CA VAL A 409 -0.38 19.51 1.47
C VAL A 409 0.34 18.54 2.42
N ALA A 410 1.61 18.23 2.16
CA ALA A 410 2.42 17.40 3.04
C ALA A 410 2.63 18.04 4.42
N MET A 411 2.92 19.34 4.47
CA MET A 411 3.08 20.08 5.73
C MET A 411 1.77 20.13 6.52
N LEU A 412 0.63 20.30 5.84
CA LEU A 412 -0.68 20.24 6.47
C LEU A 412 -0.96 18.87 7.09
N PHE A 413 -0.62 17.77 6.40
CA PHE A 413 -0.71 16.42 6.96
C PHE A 413 0.07 16.31 8.28
N TRP A 414 1.33 16.76 8.30
CA TRP A 414 2.18 16.71 9.50
C TRP A 414 1.67 17.61 10.62
N ALA A 415 1.21 18.82 10.29
CA ALA A 415 0.65 19.76 11.25
C ALA A 415 -0.62 19.21 11.92
N VAL A 416 -1.52 18.61 11.14
CA VAL A 416 -2.74 17.96 11.67
C VAL A 416 -2.38 16.77 12.55
N TRP A 417 -1.48 15.89 12.09
CA TRP A 417 -1.12 14.70 12.85
C TRP A 417 -0.36 15.03 14.14
N GLY A 418 0.65 15.90 14.07
CA GLY A 418 1.40 16.36 15.24
C GLY A 418 0.54 17.16 16.21
N GLY A 419 -0.31 18.06 15.69
CA GLY A 419 -1.21 18.88 16.49
C GLY A 419 -2.23 18.06 17.28
N THR A 420 -2.80 17.01 16.68
CA THR A 420 -3.73 16.11 17.37
C THR A 420 -3.05 15.27 18.45
N LEU A 421 -1.76 14.93 18.29
CA LEU A 421 -0.97 14.26 19.33
C LEU A 421 -0.75 15.16 20.54
N VAL A 422 -0.36 16.41 20.31
CA VAL A 422 -0.18 17.42 21.38
C VAL A 422 -1.50 17.72 22.08
N LEU A 423 -2.58 17.93 21.31
CA LEU A 423 -3.92 18.18 21.84
C LEU A 423 -4.42 17.02 22.74
N SER A 424 -4.20 15.77 22.32
CA SER A 424 -4.60 14.59 23.09
C SER A 424 -3.84 14.41 24.40
N ALA A 425 -2.59 14.91 24.47
CA ALA A 425 -1.82 14.92 25.70
C ALA A 425 -2.40 15.90 26.73
N GLY A 426 -2.85 17.08 26.28
CA GLY A 426 -3.37 18.14 27.15
C GLY A 426 -4.84 18.00 27.55
N LEU A 427 -5.67 17.25 26.81
CA LEU A 427 -7.10 17.15 27.08
C LEU A 427 -7.46 16.03 28.08
N ALA A 428 -8.30 16.37 29.05
CA ALA A 428 -8.86 15.41 30.01
C ALA A 428 -9.94 14.51 29.36
N ASP A 429 -10.94 15.10 28.69
CA ASP A 429 -12.02 14.33 28.02
C ASP A 429 -11.60 13.82 26.64
N ARG A 430 -10.80 12.76 26.65
CA ARG A 430 -10.35 12.08 25.44
C ARG A 430 -11.50 11.39 24.68
N ALA A 431 -12.61 11.09 25.34
CA ALA A 431 -13.76 10.49 24.67
C ALA A 431 -14.49 11.53 23.79
N ALA A 432 -14.56 12.79 24.25
CA ALA A 432 -15.01 13.90 23.41
C ALA A 432 -14.07 14.13 22.23
N LEU A 433 -12.75 14.15 22.48
CA LEU A 433 -11.76 14.30 21.41
C LEU A 433 -11.90 13.22 20.33
N VAL A 434 -12.04 11.94 20.70
CA VAL A 434 -12.27 10.85 19.72
C VAL A 434 -13.48 11.14 18.84
N ARG A 435 -14.62 11.54 19.43
CA ARG A 435 -15.83 11.86 18.64
C ARG A 435 -15.59 13.04 17.70
N THR A 436 -14.90 14.08 18.15
CA THR A 436 -14.56 15.23 17.31
C THR A 436 -13.65 14.81 16.16
N LEU A 437 -12.60 14.03 16.43
CA LEU A 437 -11.69 13.51 15.39
C LEU A 437 -12.43 12.63 14.39
N MET A 438 -13.35 11.78 14.84
CA MET A 438 -14.16 10.94 13.95
C MET A 438 -15.11 11.76 13.08
N ARG A 439 -15.74 12.82 13.62
CA ARG A 439 -16.57 13.74 12.83
C ARG A 439 -15.76 14.49 11.80
N ALA A 440 -14.64 15.09 12.21
CA ALA A 440 -13.76 15.84 11.33
C ALA A 440 -13.19 14.94 10.22
N SER A 441 -12.76 13.73 10.57
CA SER A 441 -12.31 12.72 9.59
C SER A 441 -13.43 12.36 8.63
N GLY A 442 -14.63 12.10 9.15
CA GLY A 442 -15.78 11.72 8.35
C GLY A 442 -16.19 12.79 7.33
N LEU A 443 -16.18 14.06 7.74
CA LEU A 443 -16.37 15.19 6.85
C LEU A 443 -15.24 15.30 5.82
N ALA A 444 -13.98 15.18 6.23
CA ALA A 444 -12.85 15.30 5.33
C ALA A 444 -12.86 14.24 4.21
N TYR A 445 -13.12 12.96 4.54
CA TYR A 445 -13.24 11.90 3.54
C TYR A 445 -14.45 12.09 2.62
N ALA A 446 -15.61 12.45 3.17
CA ALA A 446 -16.81 12.67 2.36
C ALA A 446 -16.64 13.87 1.41
N LEU A 447 -16.06 14.96 1.89
CA LEU A 447 -15.75 16.13 1.07
C LEU A 447 -14.69 15.81 0.01
N ALA A 448 -13.67 15.00 0.31
CA ALA A 448 -12.66 14.63 -0.68
C ALA A 448 -13.29 13.92 -1.90
N GLY A 449 -14.18 12.94 -1.66
CA GLY A 449 -14.91 12.27 -2.73
C GLY A 449 -15.90 13.18 -3.46
N ALA A 450 -16.63 14.03 -2.74
CA ALA A 450 -17.58 14.96 -3.34
C ALA A 450 -16.89 16.03 -4.21
N VAL A 451 -15.76 16.58 -3.74
CA VAL A 451 -14.96 17.58 -4.47
C VAL A 451 -14.36 16.95 -5.72
N HIS A 452 -13.78 15.75 -5.64
CA HIS A 452 -13.27 15.07 -6.84
C HIS A 452 -14.38 14.82 -7.86
N CYS A 453 -15.51 14.26 -7.44
CA CYS A 453 -16.65 14.00 -8.32
C CYS A 453 -17.16 15.29 -9.00
N ALA A 454 -17.24 16.40 -8.26
CA ALA A 454 -17.60 17.70 -8.81
C ALA A 454 -16.58 18.19 -9.87
N ILE A 455 -15.27 18.08 -9.60
CA ILE A 455 -14.23 18.43 -10.57
C ILE A 455 -14.31 17.53 -11.81
N ALA A 456 -14.58 16.23 -11.64
CA ALA A 456 -14.75 15.28 -12.74
C ALA A 456 -15.94 15.64 -13.64
N LEU A 457 -17.10 15.93 -13.05
CA LEU A 457 -18.29 16.34 -13.82
C LEU A 457 -18.09 17.68 -14.53
N LEU A 458 -17.40 18.64 -13.92
CA LEU A 458 -17.14 19.95 -14.52
C LEU A 458 -16.07 19.87 -15.63
N GLY A 459 -15.00 19.12 -15.41
CA GLY A 459 -13.83 19.08 -16.29
C GLY A 459 -13.90 18.01 -17.38
N ALA A 460 -14.33 16.79 -17.02
CA ALA A 460 -14.41 15.64 -17.94
C ALA A 460 -15.83 15.40 -18.49
N ARG A 461 -16.86 16.05 -17.94
CA ARG A 461 -18.29 15.82 -18.25
C ARG A 461 -18.79 14.40 -17.95
N GLU A 462 -17.99 13.61 -17.26
CA GLU A 462 -18.30 12.23 -16.86
C GLU A 462 -17.72 11.95 -15.46
N PRO A 463 -18.37 11.09 -14.65
CA PRO A 463 -17.93 10.78 -13.29
C PRO A 463 -16.79 9.73 -13.29
N VAL A 464 -15.60 10.13 -13.77
CA VAL A 464 -14.41 9.26 -13.73
C VAL A 464 -14.03 8.92 -12.29
N TYR A 465 -13.53 7.70 -12.04
CA TYR A 465 -13.15 7.20 -10.71
C TYR A 465 -14.23 7.28 -9.61
N TRP A 466 -15.52 7.40 -9.97
CA TRP A 466 -16.62 7.45 -9.00
C TRP A 466 -16.67 6.32 -7.95
N PRO A 467 -16.18 5.08 -8.20
CA PRO A 467 -16.18 4.05 -7.15
C PRO A 467 -15.27 4.43 -5.97
N ILE A 468 -14.19 5.16 -6.23
CA ILE A 468 -13.30 5.69 -5.19
C ILE A 468 -14.04 6.79 -4.42
N ASP A 469 -14.71 7.72 -5.12
CA ASP A 469 -15.47 8.79 -4.48
C ASP A 469 -16.59 8.24 -3.58
N ALA A 470 -17.34 7.25 -4.08
CA ALA A 470 -18.38 6.56 -3.32
C ALA A 470 -17.81 5.84 -2.10
N ALA A 471 -16.64 5.20 -2.21
CA ALA A 471 -15.98 4.56 -1.08
C ALA A 471 -15.53 5.57 -0.01
N LEU A 472 -14.99 6.73 -0.42
CA LEU A 472 -14.61 7.81 0.49
C LEU A 472 -15.82 8.40 1.22
N VAL A 473 -16.92 8.65 0.50
CA VAL A 473 -18.19 9.12 1.09
C VAL A 473 -18.78 8.09 2.05
N ALA A 474 -18.80 6.81 1.67
CA ALA A 474 -19.28 5.73 2.53
C ALA A 474 -18.43 5.60 3.80
N PHE A 475 -17.09 5.65 3.67
CA PHE A 475 -16.19 5.64 4.82
C PHE A 475 -16.43 6.85 5.72
N GLY A 476 -16.61 8.03 5.13
CA GLY A 476 -16.95 9.25 5.86
C GLY A 476 -18.27 9.14 6.63
N ALA A 477 -19.31 8.60 6.01
CA ALA A 477 -20.62 8.35 6.63
C ALA A 477 -20.54 7.36 7.79
N VAL A 478 -19.72 6.31 7.68
CA VAL A 478 -19.48 5.34 8.77
C VAL A 478 -18.83 6.04 9.97
N LEU A 479 -17.82 6.90 9.75
CA LEU A 479 -17.17 7.64 10.82
C LEU A 479 -18.13 8.64 11.49
N LEU A 480 -18.93 9.37 10.72
CA LEU A 480 -19.96 10.29 11.22
C LEU A 480 -21.01 9.56 12.06
N ARG A 481 -21.52 8.44 11.56
CA ARG A 481 -22.50 7.60 12.27
C ARG A 481 -21.91 7.01 13.56
N ALA A 482 -20.64 6.62 13.54
CA ALA A 482 -19.98 6.11 14.73
C ALA A 482 -19.77 7.23 15.78
N ALA A 483 -19.54 8.47 15.35
CA ALA A 483 -19.38 9.62 16.24
C ALA A 483 -20.69 10.22 16.78
N SER A 484 -21.83 9.90 16.15
CA SER A 484 -23.17 10.33 16.60
C SER A 484 -23.84 9.34 17.56
N ARG A 485 -23.26 8.14 17.75
CA ARG A 485 -23.79 7.19 18.74
C ARG A 485 -23.73 7.81 20.14
N PRO A 486 -24.87 7.91 20.86
CA PRO A 486 -24.88 8.47 22.20
C PRO A 486 -23.94 7.67 23.11
N ARG A 487 -23.39 8.34 24.13
CA ARG A 487 -22.87 7.64 25.33
C ARG A 487 -24.05 6.84 25.86
N ARG A 488 -24.15 5.55 25.49
CA ARG A 488 -25.05 4.65 26.20
C ARG A 488 -24.44 4.50 27.58
N ASP A 489 -24.90 5.32 28.52
CA ASP A 489 -24.69 5.09 29.94
C ASP A 489 -25.13 3.67 30.25
N ALA A 490 -24.21 2.94 30.88
CA ALA A 490 -24.40 1.68 31.59
C ALA A 490 -25.73 0.94 31.36
N MET A 491 -25.97 0.41 30.16
CA MET A 491 -26.96 -0.65 30.03
C MET A 491 -26.37 -1.88 30.72
N ARG A 492 -27.05 -2.32 31.79
CA ARG A 492 -26.76 -3.40 32.76
C ARG A 492 -25.51 -4.25 32.46
N PRO A 493 -24.64 -4.53 33.45
CA PRO A 493 -23.50 -5.43 33.25
C PRO A 493 -24.05 -6.79 32.81
N ALA A 494 -23.98 -7.06 31.50
CA ALA A 494 -24.18 -8.41 31.00
C ALA A 494 -23.04 -9.23 31.61
N ARG A 495 -23.39 -10.15 32.52
CA ARG A 495 -22.42 -11.08 33.10
C ARG A 495 -21.73 -11.79 31.94
N MET A 496 -20.42 -11.66 31.88
CA MET A 496 -19.57 -12.57 31.10
C MET A 496 -19.92 -14.01 31.53
N PRO A 497 -19.91 -15.00 30.62
CA PRO A 497 -20.09 -16.40 31.00
C PRO A 497 -19.18 -16.77 32.18
N ALA A 498 -19.67 -17.60 33.12
CA ALA A 498 -18.80 -18.15 34.16
C ALA A 498 -17.64 -18.92 33.50
N GLY A 499 -16.40 -18.53 33.77
CA GLY A 499 -15.19 -19.04 33.08
C GLY A 499 -14.72 -18.20 31.89
N ALA A 500 -15.49 -17.19 31.47
CA ALA A 500 -15.04 -16.12 30.59
C ALA A 500 -14.43 -15.00 31.44
N GLU A 501 -13.23 -15.24 31.97
CA GLU A 501 -12.37 -14.14 32.40
C GLU A 501 -12.13 -13.21 31.19
N PRO A 502 -12.48 -11.91 31.28
CA PRO A 502 -12.20 -10.94 30.23
C PRO A 502 -10.69 -10.67 30.23
N PHE A 503 -9.99 -11.44 29.41
CA PHE A 503 -8.56 -11.35 29.09
C PHE A 503 -7.59 -11.73 30.21
#